data_AF-A0A9J5ZYB8-F1
#
_entry.id   AF-A0A9J5ZYB8-F1
#
_cell.length_a   1.000
_cell.length_b   1.000
_cell.length_c   1.000
_cell.angle_alpha   90.00
_cell.angle_beta   90.00
_cell.angle_gamma   90.00
#
_symmetry.space_group_name_H-M   'P 1'
#
loop_
_entity.id
_entity.type
_entity.pdbx_description
1 polymer ?
#
loop_
_entity_poly.entity_id
_entity_poly.type
_entity_poly.pdbx_seq_one_letter_code
_entity_poly.pdbx_strand_id
1 'polypeptide(L)'
;MNISILLRHSGSWESDIRYERYRSDGIVVGKNISFVNLISTIAAELDIDELKKNIEIRYVVEVPMEPMPDKSDWTAPECVLEEVVLPPRYKKMSDRPRKKRKKNSDEKRSTKTNCCGRCGQEGHNIRTYTFFPKNSR
;
A
#
# COMPACT_ATOMS: atom_id res chain seq x y z
N MET A 1 11.87 -26.25 9.89
CA MET A 1 11.19 -25.18 9.12
C MET A 1 9.71 -25.36 9.35
N ASN A 2 9.02 -24.28 9.73
CA ASN A 2 7.60 -24.31 10.07
C ASN A 2 6.82 -23.57 8.98
N ILE A 3 5.56 -23.93 8.81
CA ILE A 3 4.62 -23.36 7.84
C ILE A 3 3.41 -22.86 8.63
N SER A 4 3.03 -21.62 8.40
CA SER A 4 1.77 -21.06 8.89
C SER A 4 0.65 -21.38 7.90
N ILE A 5 -0.43 -22.00 8.37
CA ILE A 5 -1.61 -22.34 7.57
C ILE A 5 -2.78 -21.51 8.10
N LEU A 6 -3.47 -20.82 7.19
CA LEU A 6 -4.71 -20.11 7.49
C LEU A 6 -5.90 -21.05 7.22
N LEU A 7 -6.66 -21.34 8.26
CA LEU A 7 -7.86 -22.17 8.21
C LEU A 7 -9.07 -21.27 7.97
N ARG A 8 -9.99 -21.69 7.10
CA ARG A 8 -11.30 -21.05 6.92
C ARG A 8 -12.37 -22.07 7.28
N HIS A 9 -13.23 -21.76 8.24
CA HIS A 9 -14.25 -22.70 8.75
C HIS A 9 -15.55 -21.97 9.10
N SER A 10 -16.59 -22.71 9.48
CA SER A 10 -17.89 -22.17 9.92
C SER A 10 -18.59 -21.25 8.90
N GLY A 11 -18.22 -21.34 7.63
CA GLY A 11 -18.86 -20.66 6.50
C GLY A 11 -19.62 -21.61 5.59
N SER A 12 -20.07 -21.09 4.45
CA SER A 12 -20.84 -21.81 3.43
C SER A 12 -20.17 -21.72 2.06
N TRP A 13 -20.23 -22.81 1.30
CA TRP A 13 -19.83 -22.82 -0.10
C TRP A 13 -20.94 -22.23 -0.97
N GLU A 14 -20.62 -21.19 -1.72
CA GLU A 14 -21.50 -20.61 -2.76
C GLU A 14 -21.19 -21.23 -4.13
N SER A 15 -19.95 -21.69 -4.35
CA SER A 15 -19.50 -22.44 -5.53
C SER A 15 -18.24 -23.25 -5.20
N ASP A 16 -17.71 -24.03 -6.15
CA ASP A 16 -16.52 -24.88 -5.93
C ASP A 16 -15.26 -24.15 -5.46
N ILE A 17 -15.16 -22.85 -5.76
CA ILE A 17 -14.00 -22.01 -5.42
C ILE A 17 -14.34 -20.93 -4.40
N ARG A 18 -15.63 -20.72 -4.09
CA ARG A 18 -16.08 -19.58 -3.30
C ARG A 18 -16.67 -20.03 -1.97
N TYR A 19 -15.88 -19.83 -0.92
CA TYR A 19 -16.28 -20.03 0.46
C TYR A 19 -16.54 -18.69 1.13
N GLU A 20 -17.75 -18.45 1.62
CA GLU A 20 -18.17 -17.18 2.21
C GLU A 20 -18.64 -17.34 3.66
N ARG A 21 -18.76 -16.19 4.35
CA ARG A 21 -19.21 -16.09 5.76
C ARG A 21 -18.42 -16.98 6.72
N TYR A 22 -17.15 -17.19 6.42
CA TYR A 22 -16.26 -18.02 7.21
C TYR A 22 -15.64 -17.24 8.37
N ARG A 23 -15.24 -17.99 9.40
CA ARG A 23 -14.26 -17.56 10.40
C ARG A 23 -12.89 -18.08 10.00
N SER A 24 -11.85 -17.42 10.49
CA SER A 24 -10.46 -17.75 10.16
C SER A 24 -9.60 -17.85 11.39
N ASP A 25 -8.85 -18.95 11.47
CA ASP A 25 -7.86 -19.22 12.51
C ASP A 25 -6.53 -19.60 11.86
N GLY A 26 -5.43 -19.46 12.60
CA GLY A 26 -4.09 -19.69 12.09
C GLY A 26 -3.38 -20.75 12.90
N ILE A 27 -2.89 -21.80 12.24
CA ILE A 27 -2.05 -22.83 12.88
C ILE A 27 -0.63 -22.76 12.34
N VAL A 28 0.34 -23.14 13.16
CA VAL A 28 1.74 -23.27 12.75
C VAL A 28 2.14 -24.73 12.87
N VAL A 29 2.53 -25.32 11.75
CA VAL A 29 2.90 -26.75 11.66
C VAL A 29 4.32 -26.93 11.15
N GLY A 30 4.93 -28.08 11.43
CA GLY A 30 6.21 -28.44 10.83
C GLY A 30 6.06 -28.74 9.33
N LYS A 31 7.08 -28.42 8.52
CA LYS A 31 7.08 -28.64 7.06
C LYS A 31 6.72 -30.07 6.63
N ASN A 32 7.07 -31.07 7.44
CA ASN A 32 6.85 -32.48 7.15
C ASN A 32 5.81 -33.11 8.10
N ILE A 33 4.78 -32.35 8.50
CA ILE A 33 3.70 -32.88 9.34
C ILE A 33 2.95 -33.99 8.58
N SER A 34 2.63 -35.08 9.27
CA SER A 34 1.78 -36.14 8.69
C SER A 34 0.34 -35.65 8.58
N PHE A 35 -0.42 -36.22 7.64
CA PHE A 35 -1.84 -35.86 7.48
C PHE A 35 -2.65 -36.06 8.76
N VAL A 36 -2.42 -37.17 9.48
CA VAL A 36 -3.09 -37.47 10.75
C VAL A 36 -2.80 -36.39 11.79
N ASN A 37 -1.53 -36.01 11.95
CA ASN A 37 -1.17 -34.97 12.92
C ASN A 37 -1.71 -33.59 12.51
N LEU A 38 -1.80 -33.30 11.20
CA LEU A 38 -2.42 -32.07 10.71
C LEU A 38 -3.91 -32.02 11.09
N ILE A 39 -4.65 -33.11 10.87
CA ILE A 39 -6.06 -33.23 11.23
C ILE A 39 -6.23 -33.02 12.73
N SER A 40 -5.43 -33.68 13.57
CA SER A 40 -5.53 -33.52 15.02
C SER A 40 -5.16 -32.11 15.49
N THR A 41 -4.22 -31.44 14.81
CA THR A 41 -3.90 -30.03 15.11
C THR A 41 -5.07 -29.13 14.77
N ILE A 42 -5.74 -29.34 13.64
CA ILE A 42 -6.94 -28.57 13.24
C ILE A 42 -8.11 -28.85 14.18
N ALA A 43 -8.34 -30.11 14.54
CA ALA A 43 -9.41 -30.50 15.43
C ALA A 43 -9.23 -29.88 16.83
N ALA A 44 -7.99 -29.87 17.34
CA ALA A 44 -7.68 -29.20 18.61
C ALA A 44 -7.87 -27.69 18.55
N GLU A 45 -7.45 -27.03 17.46
CA GLU A 45 -7.62 -25.57 17.29
C GLU A 45 -9.10 -25.17 17.22
N LEU A 46 -9.93 -25.99 16.56
CA LEU A 46 -11.35 -25.72 16.35
C LEU A 46 -12.29 -26.35 17.39
N ASP A 47 -11.74 -27.01 18.42
CA ASP A 47 -12.49 -27.76 19.44
C ASP A 47 -13.49 -28.78 18.84
N ILE A 48 -13.01 -29.56 17.87
CA ILE A 48 -13.80 -30.58 17.16
C ILE A 48 -13.47 -31.97 17.71
N ASP A 49 -14.50 -32.68 18.14
CA ASP A 49 -14.40 -34.10 18.48
C ASP A 49 -14.28 -34.96 17.21
N GLU A 50 -13.06 -35.45 16.95
CA GLU A 50 -12.71 -36.27 15.79
C GLU A 50 -13.52 -37.57 15.68
N LEU A 51 -14.06 -38.08 16.79
CA LEU A 51 -14.85 -39.32 16.79
C LEU A 51 -16.29 -39.11 16.33
N LYS A 52 -16.79 -37.88 16.37
CA LYS A 52 -18.20 -37.54 16.11
C LYS A 52 -18.42 -36.81 14.79
N LYS A 53 -17.38 -36.22 14.22
CA LYS A 53 -17.47 -35.40 13.01
C LYS A 53 -16.36 -35.73 12.03
N ASN A 54 -16.75 -35.95 10.79
CA ASN A 54 -15.80 -36.05 9.68
C ASN A 54 -15.31 -34.64 9.31
N ILE A 55 -13.99 -34.47 9.23
CA ILE A 55 -13.34 -33.23 8.78
C ILE A 55 -12.97 -33.40 7.30
N GLU A 56 -13.54 -32.57 6.42
CA GLU A 56 -13.16 -32.50 5.01
C GLU A 56 -12.28 -31.26 4.78
N ILE A 57 -11.03 -31.47 4.35
CA ILE A 57 -10.09 -30.38 4.04
C ILE A 57 -10.11 -30.12 2.54
N ARG A 58 -10.34 -28.86 2.15
CA ARG A 58 -10.16 -28.37 0.78
C ARG A 58 -9.07 -27.32 0.75
N TYR A 59 -8.23 -27.37 -0.28
CA TYR A 59 -7.18 -26.40 -0.53
C TYR A 59 -7.18 -26.00 -2.00
N VAL A 60 -6.76 -24.77 -2.27
CA VAL A 60 -6.55 -24.26 -3.63
C VAL A 60 -5.06 -24.06 -3.78
N VAL A 61 -4.47 -24.73 -4.76
CA VAL A 61 -3.12 -24.38 -5.21
C VAL A 61 -3.30 -23.27 -6.21
N GLU A 62 -2.84 -22.07 -5.87
CA GLU A 62 -2.71 -21.03 -6.86
C GLU A 62 -1.70 -21.53 -7.91
N VAL A 63 -2.17 -21.67 -9.15
CA VAL A 63 -1.28 -21.90 -10.30
C VAL A 63 -0.18 -20.84 -10.22
N PRO A 64 1.11 -21.19 -10.37
CA PRO A 64 2.18 -20.22 -10.28
C PRO A 64 1.87 -19.07 -11.21
N MET A 65 1.54 -17.93 -10.61
CA MET A 65 1.33 -16.71 -11.37
C MET A 65 2.69 -16.40 -11.97
N GLU A 66 2.77 -16.42 -13.31
CA GLU A 66 4.02 -16.03 -13.95
C GLU A 66 4.38 -14.64 -13.42
N PRO A 67 5.64 -14.44 -12.99
CA PRO A 67 6.06 -13.13 -12.53
C PRO A 67 5.75 -12.13 -13.64
N MET A 68 5.35 -10.93 -13.25
CA MET A 68 5.19 -9.84 -14.22
C MET A 68 6.50 -9.79 -15.04
N PRO A 69 6.42 -9.88 -16.38
CA PRO A 69 7.62 -9.88 -17.21
C PRO A 69 8.42 -8.61 -16.96
N ASP A 70 9.73 -8.64 -17.18
CA ASP A 70 10.54 -7.45 -17.06
C ASP A 70 10.10 -6.41 -18.09
N LYS A 71 10.34 -5.12 -17.81
CA LYS A 71 9.95 -4.04 -18.71
C LYS A 71 10.56 -4.20 -20.12
N SER A 72 11.71 -4.87 -20.23
CA SER A 72 12.35 -5.20 -21.51
C SER A 72 11.53 -6.15 -22.37
N ASP A 73 10.70 -6.97 -21.75
CA ASP A 73 9.93 -8.03 -22.38
C ASP A 73 8.51 -7.53 -22.74
N TRP A 74 8.19 -6.28 -22.41
CA TRP A 74 6.91 -5.67 -22.71
C TRP A 74 6.89 -5.19 -24.15
N THR A 75 6.28 -5.97 -25.03
CA THR A 75 5.99 -5.52 -26.40
C THR A 75 4.70 -4.68 -26.38
N ALA A 76 4.82 -3.38 -26.63
CA ALA A 76 3.64 -2.54 -26.84
C ALA A 76 3.01 -2.87 -28.20
N PRO A 77 1.67 -3.07 -28.28
CA PRO A 77 1.01 -3.24 -29.56
C PRO A 77 1.09 -1.95 -30.39
N GLU A 78 1.17 -2.09 -31.72
CA GLU A 78 1.34 -0.99 -32.69
C GLU A 78 0.36 0.17 -32.43
N CYS A 79 -0.89 -0.15 -32.08
CA CYS A 79 -1.95 0.83 -31.81
C CYS A 79 -1.64 1.77 -30.63
N VAL A 80 -0.83 1.35 -29.66
CA VAL A 80 -0.41 2.18 -28.51
C VAL A 80 0.77 3.07 -28.89
N LEU A 81 1.63 2.62 -29.81
CA LEU A 81 2.78 3.41 -30.30
C LEU A 81 2.34 4.58 -31.17
N GLU A 82 1.24 4.41 -31.93
CA GLU A 82 0.65 5.45 -32.77
C GLU A 82 -0.20 6.47 -31.99
N GLU A 83 -0.60 6.17 -30.76
CA GLU A 83 -1.45 7.06 -29.96
C GLU A 83 -0.62 8.20 -29.34
N VAL A 84 -0.74 9.40 -29.93
CA VAL A 84 -0.15 10.62 -29.35
C VAL A 84 -1.08 11.21 -28.30
N VAL A 85 -0.90 10.80 -27.03
CA VAL A 85 -1.63 11.38 -25.90
C VAL A 85 -1.04 12.74 -25.54
N LEU A 86 -1.73 13.82 -25.94
CA LEU A 86 -1.34 15.17 -25.56
C LEU A 86 -1.70 15.44 -24.09
N PRO A 87 -0.82 16.11 -23.31
CA PRO A 87 -1.16 16.49 -21.96
C PRO A 87 -2.41 17.38 -21.94
N PRO A 88 -3.26 17.27 -20.91
CA PRO A 88 -4.44 18.12 -20.77
C PRO A 88 -4.05 19.60 -20.87
N ARG A 89 -4.74 20.36 -21.74
CA ARG A 89 -4.49 21.80 -21.91
C ARG A 89 -4.77 22.62 -20.66
N TYR A 90 -5.52 22.06 -19.70
CA TYR A 90 -5.88 22.71 -18.46
C TYR A 90 -5.09 22.11 -17.29
N LYS A 91 -4.71 22.96 -16.34
CA LYS A 91 -4.15 22.52 -15.06
C LYS A 91 -5.29 21.94 -14.24
N LYS A 92 -5.22 20.65 -13.88
CA LYS A 92 -6.07 20.12 -12.81
C LYS A 92 -5.79 20.95 -11.56
N MET A 93 -6.83 21.52 -10.98
CA MET A 93 -6.72 22.10 -9.64
C MET A 93 -6.31 20.97 -8.71
N SER A 94 -5.46 21.26 -7.73
CA SER A 94 -5.20 20.29 -6.67
C SER A 94 -6.54 20.03 -5.95
N ASP A 95 -7.16 18.88 -6.19
CA ASP A 95 -8.46 18.53 -5.58
C ASP A 95 -8.41 18.61 -4.05
N ARG A 96 -7.22 18.46 -3.47
CA ARG A 96 -6.98 18.67 -2.05
C ARG A 96 -7.02 20.17 -1.73
N PRO A 97 -8.01 20.63 -0.92
CA PRO A 97 -8.00 21.99 -0.41
C PRO A 97 -6.71 22.22 0.36
N ARG A 98 -6.03 23.34 0.11
CA ARG A 98 -4.82 23.70 0.86
C ARG A 98 -5.18 23.79 2.34
N LYS A 99 -4.62 22.90 3.17
CA LYS A 99 -4.81 22.95 4.62
C LYS A 99 -4.21 24.26 5.12
N LYS A 100 -5.05 25.18 5.62
CA LYS A 100 -4.55 26.40 6.26
C LYS A 100 -3.67 25.99 7.43
N ARG A 101 -2.46 26.52 7.47
CA ARG A 101 -1.57 26.30 8.61
C ARG A 101 -2.22 26.93 9.85
N LYS A 102 -2.47 26.14 10.87
CA LYS A 102 -2.85 26.64 12.19
C LYS A 102 -1.56 27.07 12.89
N LYS A 103 -1.52 28.31 13.38
CA LYS A 103 -0.42 28.79 14.23
C LYS A 103 -0.64 28.27 15.65
N ASN A 104 0.45 27.95 16.33
CA ASN A 104 0.41 27.63 17.76
C ASN A 104 0.37 28.92 18.59
N SER A 105 -0.05 28.86 19.86
CA SER A 105 -0.15 30.01 20.77
C SER A 105 1.15 30.81 20.88
N ASP A 106 2.28 30.11 20.86
CA ASP A 106 3.60 30.70 21.09
C ASP A 106 4.21 31.28 19.79
N GLU A 107 3.53 31.08 18.66
CA GLU A 107 3.98 31.55 17.37
C GLU A 107 3.67 33.05 17.19
N LYS A 108 4.66 33.87 17.54
CA LYS A 108 4.57 35.34 17.42
C LYS A 108 4.12 35.75 16.01
N ARG A 109 3.26 36.78 15.93
CA ARG A 109 2.97 37.47 14.66
C ARG A 109 4.26 38.15 14.20
N SER A 110 5.06 37.45 13.40
CA SER A 110 6.18 38.08 12.71
C SER A 110 5.61 39.11 11.73
N THR A 111 5.89 40.40 11.94
CA THR A 111 5.86 41.41 10.88
C THR A 111 6.90 40.96 9.86
N LYS A 112 6.50 40.12 8.91
CA LYS A 112 7.43 39.59 7.89
C LYS A 112 7.82 40.74 6.99
N THR A 113 8.90 41.42 7.34
CA THR A 113 9.75 42.08 6.37
C THR A 113 10.30 40.97 5.47
N ASN A 114 10.11 41.12 4.17
CA ASN A 114 10.62 40.17 3.18
C ASN A 114 12.15 40.27 3.17
N CYS A 115 12.82 39.41 3.93
CA CYS A 115 14.28 39.31 3.90
C CYS A 115 14.73 38.46 2.72
N CYS A 116 15.78 38.89 2.04
CA CYS A 116 16.39 38.16 0.95
C CYS A 116 17.16 36.93 1.47
N GLY A 117 16.83 35.73 0.99
CA GLY A 117 17.53 34.50 1.39
C GLY A 117 19.02 34.44 1.01
N ARG A 118 19.51 35.33 0.13
CA ARG A 118 20.92 35.39 -0.26
C ARG A 118 21.74 36.40 0.54
N CYS A 119 21.20 37.59 0.82
CA CYS A 119 21.93 38.68 1.50
C CYS A 119 21.35 39.08 2.87
N GLY A 120 20.26 38.46 3.30
CA GLY A 120 19.61 38.68 4.59
C GLY A 120 18.91 40.04 4.75
N GLN A 121 18.95 40.93 3.75
CA GLN A 121 18.37 42.27 3.86
C GLN A 121 16.87 42.26 3.62
N GLU A 122 16.17 43.11 4.37
CA GLU A 122 14.75 43.39 4.21
C GLU A 122 14.46 44.19 2.93
N GLY A 123 13.23 44.08 2.41
CA GLY A 123 12.74 44.88 1.29
C GLY A 123 12.79 44.18 -0.07
N HIS A 124 13.44 43.02 -0.20
CA HIS A 124 13.46 42.26 -1.45
C HIS A 124 13.59 40.75 -1.23
N ASN A 125 13.20 39.96 -2.23
CA ASN A 125 13.28 38.49 -2.18
C ASN A 125 14.51 37.99 -2.97
N ILE A 126 14.91 36.73 -2.78
CA ILE A 126 16.06 36.13 -3.48
C ILE A 126 15.92 36.19 -5.01
N ARG A 127 14.68 36.16 -5.53
CA ARG A 127 14.38 36.28 -6.96
C ARG A 127 14.58 37.68 -7.53
N THR A 128 14.49 38.70 -6.69
CA THR A 128 14.69 40.11 -7.09
C THR A 128 16.05 40.62 -6.60
N TYR A 129 16.95 39.70 -6.22
CA TYR A 129 18.31 40.04 -5.84
C TYR A 129 19.10 40.45 -7.07
N THR A 130 19.46 41.72 -7.14
CA THR A 130 20.44 42.26 -8.07
C THR A 130 21.76 42.46 -7.33
N PHE A 131 22.87 42.09 -7.95
CA PHE A 131 24.22 42.24 -7.38
C PHE A 131 24.63 43.72 -7.43
N PHE A 132 23.94 44.60 -6.69
CA PHE A 132 24.44 45.96 -6.48
C PHE A 132 25.22 45.97 -5.17
N PRO A 133 26.50 46.38 -5.18
CA PRO A 133 27.27 46.54 -3.95
C PRO A 133 26.59 47.62 -3.10
N LYS A 134 26.38 47.33 -1.82
CA LYS A 134 25.87 48.32 -0.88
C LYS A 134 26.93 49.41 -0.75
N ASN A 135 26.58 50.64 -1.11
CA ASN A 135 27.37 51.80 -0.70
C ASN A 135 27.39 51.81 0.84
N SER A 136 28.58 51.63 1.40
CA SER A 136 28.87 51.93 2.81
C SER A 136 28.59 53.41 3.05
N ARG A 137 27.93 53.71 4.17
CA ARG A 137 27.88 55.06 4.74
C ARG A 137 29.28 55.60 5.00
#